data_AF-A0A7S0C428-F1
#
_entry.id   AF-A0A7S0C428-F1
#
_cell.length_a   1.000
_cell.length_b   1.000
_cell.length_c   1.000
_cell.angle_alpha   90.00
_cell.angle_beta   90.00
_cell.angle_gamma   90.00
#
_symmetry.space_group_name_H-M   'P 1'
#
loop_
_entity.id
_entity.type
_entity.pdbx_description
1 polymer ?
#
loop_
_entity_poly.entity_id
_entity_poly.type
_entity_poly.pdbx_seq_one_letter_code
_entity_poly.pdbx_strand_id
1 'polypeptide(L)'
;GASLLGRFLLPVSECSYTLETILEDLRKDPWPVPSDKRPARCTGCALSVALSLLETTVPRAGGRVMVFTGGPCTSGPGAIVQRSKTEDMRSHADLSKNNAPLHKDACEY
;
A
#
# COMPACT_ATOMS: atom_id res chain seq x y z
N GLY A 1 -12.94 8.37 -19.83
CA GLY A 1 -12.34 9.36 -18.91
C GLY A 1 -13.34 9.95 -17.93
N ALA A 2 -14.57 10.29 -18.34
CA ALA A 2 -15.51 11.07 -17.53
C ALA A 2 -16.33 10.33 -16.43
N SER A 3 -15.84 9.22 -15.86
CA SER A 3 -16.67 8.37 -14.96
C SER A 3 -16.08 8.06 -13.58
N LEU A 4 -14.87 8.54 -13.25
CA LEU A 4 -14.22 8.28 -11.95
C LEU A 4 -14.24 9.49 -11.00
N LEU A 5 -14.19 10.70 -11.57
CA LEU A 5 -14.47 11.95 -10.86
C LEU A 5 -15.94 11.97 -10.41
N GLY A 6 -16.21 12.37 -9.18
CA GLY A 6 -17.53 12.30 -8.57
C GLY A 6 -17.88 10.94 -7.95
N ARG A 7 -17.13 9.87 -8.28
CA ARG A 7 -17.31 8.55 -7.64
C ARG A 7 -16.24 8.26 -6.59
N PHE A 8 -14.97 8.50 -6.90
CA PHE A 8 -13.84 8.22 -6.00
C PHE A 8 -13.12 9.46 -5.50
N LEU A 9 -13.27 10.59 -6.20
CA LEU A 9 -12.73 11.89 -5.82
C LEU A 9 -13.88 12.90 -5.76
N LEU A 10 -14.04 13.52 -4.60
CA LEU A 10 -15.08 14.49 -4.29
C LEU A 10 -14.48 15.65 -3.47
N PRO A 11 -15.03 16.86 -3.56
CA PRO A 11 -14.71 17.93 -2.63
C PRO A 11 -15.01 17.52 -1.18
N VAL A 12 -14.13 17.85 -0.25
CA VAL A 12 -14.29 17.51 1.18
C VAL A 12 -15.59 18.08 1.75
N SER A 13 -16.03 19.24 1.27
CA SER A 13 -17.31 19.86 1.68
C SER A 13 -18.54 19.01 1.35
N GLU A 14 -18.45 18.12 0.36
CA GLU A 14 -19.56 17.27 -0.08
C GLU A 14 -19.59 15.90 0.61
N CYS A 15 -18.47 15.46 1.18
CA CYS A 15 -18.33 14.10 1.73
C CYS A 15 -17.76 14.02 3.15
N SER A 16 -17.58 15.15 3.85
CA SER A 16 -16.95 15.22 5.18
C SER A 16 -17.56 14.24 6.19
N TYR A 17 -18.88 14.27 6.36
CA TYR A 17 -19.58 13.39 7.30
C TYR A 17 -19.41 11.91 6.96
N THR A 18 -19.58 11.55 5.69
CA THR A 18 -19.39 10.16 5.23
C THR A 18 -17.95 9.69 5.42
N LEU A 19 -16.98 10.57 5.17
CA LEU A 19 -15.57 10.26 5.39
C LEU A 19 -15.26 10.00 6.87
N GLU A 20 -15.76 10.86 7.77
CA GLU A 20 -15.61 10.71 9.22
C GLU A 20 -16.19 9.37 9.70
N THR A 21 -17.43 9.05 9.30
CA THR A 21 -18.07 7.77 9.65
C THR A 21 -17.24 6.56 9.19
N ILE A 22 -16.73 6.58 7.95
CA ILE A 22 -15.89 5.48 7.44
C ILE A 22 -14.60 5.33 8.27
N LEU A 23 -14.00 6.45 8.69
CA LEU A 23 -12.78 6.43 9.49
C LEU A 23 -13.03 5.92 10.91
N GLU A 24 -14.16 6.29 11.52
CA GLU A 24 -14.58 5.81 12.84
C GLU A 24 -14.89 4.30 12.84
N ASP A 25 -15.51 3.82 11.76
CA ASP A 25 -15.88 2.41 11.60
C ASP A 25 -14.72 1.52 11.13
N LEU A 26 -13.54 2.09 10.84
CA LEU A 26 -12.43 1.33 10.28
C LEU A 26 -11.91 0.29 11.28
N ARG A 27 -11.99 -0.99 10.92
CA ARG A 27 -11.51 -2.11 11.72
C ARG A 27 -10.21 -2.68 11.18
N LYS A 28 -9.50 -3.42 12.03
CA LYS A 28 -8.34 -4.22 11.61
C LYS A 28 -8.79 -5.27 10.59
N ASP A 29 -7.91 -5.58 9.64
CA ASP A 29 -8.07 -6.69 8.71
C ASP A 29 -8.47 -7.99 9.45
N PRO A 30 -9.64 -8.60 9.12
CA PRO A 30 -10.15 -9.76 9.84
C PRO A 30 -9.37 -11.06 9.57
N TRP A 31 -8.48 -11.09 8.56
CA TRP A 31 -7.77 -12.32 8.22
C TRP A 31 -6.85 -12.80 9.35
N PRO A 32 -6.99 -14.07 9.80
CA PRO A 32 -6.13 -14.61 10.85
C PRO A 32 -4.68 -14.65 10.39
N VAL A 33 -3.77 -14.28 11.28
CA VAL A 33 -2.33 -14.28 11.04
C VAL A 33 -1.68 -15.31 11.97
N PRO A 34 -1.15 -16.43 11.42
CA PRO A 34 -0.40 -17.41 12.19
C PRO A 34 0.79 -16.80 12.93
N SER A 35 1.18 -17.37 14.07
CA SER A 35 2.26 -16.84 14.92
C SER A 35 3.63 -16.80 14.23
N ASP A 36 3.87 -17.72 13.30
CA ASP A 36 5.06 -17.87 12.47
C ASP A 36 5.04 -16.99 11.20
N LYS A 37 3.95 -16.23 10.98
CA LYS A 37 3.78 -15.40 9.78
C LYS A 37 3.54 -13.93 10.10
N ARG A 38 3.92 -13.09 9.16
CA ARG A 38 3.57 -11.67 9.09
C ARG A 38 2.18 -11.53 8.45
N PRO A 39 1.42 -10.46 8.77
CA PRO A 39 0.20 -10.13 8.06
C PRO A 39 0.46 -10.01 6.54
N ALA A 40 -0.50 -10.42 5.72
CA ALA A 40 -0.42 -10.18 4.28
C ALA A 40 -0.67 -8.70 4.02
N ARG A 41 0.29 -8.01 3.39
CA ARG A 41 0.17 -6.58 3.10
C ARG A 41 0.61 -6.31 1.67
N CYS A 42 -0.30 -5.81 0.85
CA CYS A 42 -0.08 -5.51 -0.57
C CYS A 42 0.10 -4.01 -0.83
N THR A 43 1.00 -3.36 -0.07
CA THR A 43 1.24 -1.91 -0.15
C THR A 43 1.62 -1.46 -1.56
N GLY A 44 2.45 -2.23 -2.28
CA GLY A 44 2.82 -1.90 -3.66
C GLY A 44 1.63 -1.87 -4.60
N CYS A 45 0.79 -2.90 -4.55
CA CYS A 45 -0.45 -2.95 -5.35
C CYS A 45 -1.40 -1.79 -4.99
N ALA A 46 -1.58 -1.48 -3.71
CA ALA A 46 -2.42 -0.36 -3.27
C ALA A 46 -1.92 0.99 -3.82
N LEU A 47 -0.60 1.21 -3.81
CA LEU A 47 0.03 2.39 -4.39
C LEU A 47 -0.17 2.46 -5.91
N SER A 48 0.05 1.37 -6.64
CA SER A 48 -0.15 1.33 -8.10
C SER A 48 -1.59 1.64 -8.49
N VAL A 49 -2.59 1.12 -7.75
CA VAL A 49 -4.00 1.45 -7.98
C VAL A 49 -4.30 2.92 -7.68
N ALA A 50 -3.79 3.46 -6.58
CA ALA A 50 -3.99 4.87 -6.21
C ALA A 50 -3.37 5.83 -7.24
N LEU A 51 -2.16 5.53 -7.71
CA LEU A 51 -1.48 6.32 -8.76
C LEU A 51 -2.23 6.23 -10.09
N SER A 52 -2.62 5.03 -10.52
CA SER A 52 -3.40 4.83 -11.75
C SER A 52 -4.74 5.59 -11.71
N LEU A 53 -5.39 5.63 -10.53
CA LEU A 53 -6.62 6.40 -10.34
C LEU A 53 -6.38 7.90 -10.51
N LEU A 54 -5.31 8.44 -9.93
CA LEU A 54 -4.97 9.86 -10.09
C LEU A 54 -4.57 10.22 -11.53
N GLU A 55 -3.75 9.39 -12.18
CA GLU A 55 -3.35 9.59 -13.59
C GLU A 55 -4.56 9.65 -14.52
N THR A 56 -5.58 8.82 -14.28
CA THR A 56 -6.77 8.76 -15.13
C THR A 56 -7.82 9.83 -14.81
N THR A 57 -7.84 10.35 -13.58
CA THR A 57 -8.85 11.33 -13.12
C THR A 57 -8.37 12.77 -13.21
N VAL A 58 -7.12 13.04 -12.88
CA VAL A 58 -6.54 14.39 -12.79
C VAL A 58 -5.16 14.47 -13.44
N PRO A 59 -5.01 14.12 -14.75
CA PRO A 59 -3.71 13.96 -15.41
C PRO A 59 -2.82 15.20 -15.46
N ARG A 60 -3.36 16.39 -15.15
CA ARG A 60 -2.66 17.68 -15.25
C ARG A 60 -2.86 18.57 -14.04
N ALA A 61 -3.25 18.00 -12.90
CA ALA A 61 -3.37 18.72 -11.64
C ALA A 61 -2.48 18.09 -10.57
N GLY A 62 -2.16 18.86 -9.53
CA GLY A 62 -1.44 18.35 -8.38
C GLY A 62 -2.32 17.40 -7.57
N GLY A 63 -1.81 16.20 -7.30
CA GLY A 63 -2.43 15.23 -6.41
C GLY A 63 -1.41 14.74 -5.38
N ARG A 64 -1.88 14.35 -4.20
CA ARG A 64 -1.04 13.78 -3.13
C ARG A 64 -1.60 12.45 -2.68
N VAL A 65 -0.84 11.38 -2.87
CA VAL A 65 -1.13 10.08 -2.25
C VAL A 65 -0.45 10.04 -0.88
N MET A 66 -1.23 9.76 0.16
CA MET A 66 -0.73 9.57 1.52
C MET A 66 -0.86 8.11 1.91
N VAL A 67 0.26 7.46 2.21
CA VAL A 67 0.30 6.05 2.60
C VAL A 67 0.54 5.94 4.09
N PHE A 68 -0.38 5.28 4.80
CA PHE A 68 -0.25 4.93 6.20
C PHE A 68 -0.02 3.43 6.31
N THR A 69 1.18 3.01 6.72
CA THR A 69 1.53 1.59 6.86
C THR A 69 2.08 1.28 8.24
N GLY A 70 1.71 0.12 8.77
CA GLY A 70 2.19 -0.41 10.06
C GLY A 70 3.17 -1.56 9.92
N GLY A 71 3.82 -1.70 8.76
CA GLY A 71 4.79 -2.77 8.50
C GLY A 71 5.20 -2.87 7.03
N PRO A 72 6.07 -3.84 6.69
CA PRO A 72 6.55 -4.02 5.32
C PRO A 72 5.45 -4.56 4.40
N CYS A 73 5.61 -4.34 3.09
CA CYS A 73 4.86 -5.05 2.05
C CYS A 73 5.32 -6.51 2.04
N THR A 74 4.39 -7.45 2.13
CA THR A 74 4.66 -8.90 2.24
C THR A 74 3.93 -9.74 1.20
N SER A 75 3.13 -9.11 0.33
CA SER A 75 2.30 -9.79 -0.65
C SER A 75 2.18 -8.96 -1.92
N GLY A 76 2.34 -9.61 -3.07
CA GLY A 76 2.24 -8.96 -4.38
C GLY A 76 3.47 -8.13 -4.75
N PRO A 77 3.36 -7.29 -5.79
CA PRO A 77 4.46 -6.46 -6.26
C PRO A 77 4.95 -5.47 -5.21
N GLY A 78 6.25 -5.15 -5.25
CA GLY A 78 6.89 -4.32 -4.23
C GLY A 78 7.03 -5.02 -2.87
N ALA A 79 6.98 -6.36 -2.82
CA ALA A 79 7.19 -7.11 -1.58
C ALA A 79 8.60 -6.92 -1.04
N ILE A 80 8.70 -6.53 0.23
CA ILE A 80 9.96 -6.18 0.89
C ILE A 80 10.56 -7.38 1.64
N VAL A 81 9.69 -8.26 2.15
CA VAL A 81 10.05 -9.48 2.89
C VAL A 81 8.92 -10.49 2.72
N GLN A 82 9.22 -11.79 2.78
CA GLN A 82 8.19 -12.83 2.74
C GLN A 82 7.29 -12.80 3.98
N ARG A 83 6.11 -13.44 3.86
CA ARG A 83 5.20 -13.61 4.99
C ARG A 83 5.78 -14.49 6.08
N SER A 84 6.59 -15.49 5.73
CA SER A 84 7.20 -16.37 6.73
C SER A 84 8.20 -15.59 7.60
N LYS A 85 8.11 -15.72 8.92
CA LYS A 85 9.10 -15.16 9.86
C LYS A 85 10.42 -15.94 9.87
N THR A 86 10.52 -17.05 9.13
CA THR A 86 11.79 -17.77 8.93
C THR A 86 12.84 -16.90 8.24
N GLU A 87 12.39 -15.98 7.39
CA GLU A 87 13.26 -14.99 6.76
C GLU A 87 13.19 -13.68 7.54
N ASP A 88 14.36 -13.18 7.92
CA ASP A 88 14.50 -11.89 8.56
C ASP A 88 14.37 -10.74 7.56
N MET A 89 14.09 -9.54 8.06
CA MET A 89 14.16 -8.34 7.23
C MET A 89 15.62 -8.02 6.94
N ARG A 90 15.91 -7.72 5.67
CA ARG A 90 17.26 -7.36 5.21
C ARG A 90 17.90 -6.28 6.09
N SER A 91 19.16 -6.48 6.42
CA SER A 91 20.03 -5.51 7.06
C SER A 91 20.90 -4.77 6.03
N HIS A 92 21.65 -3.75 6.47
CA HIS A 92 22.67 -3.12 5.64
C HIS A 92 23.75 -4.11 5.19
N ALA A 93 24.09 -5.11 6.02
CA ALA A 93 25.06 -6.14 5.67
C ALA A 93 24.53 -7.11 4.60
N ASP A 94 23.23 -7.39 4.61
CA ASP A 94 22.60 -8.21 3.57
C ASP A 94 22.61 -7.46 2.23
N LEU A 95 22.31 -6.16 2.24
CA LEU A 95 22.37 -5.32 1.06
C LEU A 95 23.79 -5.25 0.48
N SER A 96 24.81 -5.05 1.32
CA SER A 96 26.21 -4.97 0.86
C SER A 96 26.71 -6.29 0.27
N LYS A 97 26.22 -7.43 0.77
CA LYS A 97 26.55 -8.77 0.26
C LYS A 97 25.64 -9.24 -0.88
N ASN A 98 24.70 -8.40 -1.34
CA ASN A 98 23.63 -8.80 -2.28
C ASN A 98 22.80 -10.02 -1.80
N ASN A 99 22.68 -10.22 -0.49
CA ASN A 99 21.91 -11.28 0.15
C ASN A 99 20.48 -10.83 0.51
N ALA A 100 19.84 -10.09 -0.40
CA ALA A 100 18.50 -9.56 -0.21
C ALA A 100 17.68 -9.77 -1.49
N PRO A 101 17.09 -10.97 -1.68
CA PRO A 101 16.57 -11.40 -2.97
C PRO A 101 15.42 -10.51 -3.48
N LEU A 102 14.58 -10.00 -2.58
CA LEU A 102 13.45 -9.15 -2.95
C LEU A 102 13.80 -7.67 -3.13
N HIS A 103 15.04 -7.26 -2.83
CA HIS A 103 15.35 -5.82 -2.76
C HIS A 103 15.31 -5.14 -4.12
N LYS A 104 15.88 -5.76 -5.16
CA LYS A 104 15.98 -5.17 -6.50
C LYS A 104 14.60 -5.02 -7.12
N ASP A 105 13.84 -6.12 -7.19
CA ASP A 105 12.47 -6.15 -7.71
C ASP A 105 11.55 -5.15 -6.97
N ALA A 106 11.73 -4.98 -5.65
CA ALA A 106 10.92 -4.03 -4.89
C ALA A 106 11.34 -2.57 -5.06
N CYS A 107 12.56 -2.29 -5.50
CA CYS A 107 13.02 -0.93 -5.84
C CYS A 107 12.68 -0.54 -7.28
N GLU A 108 12.56 -1.50 -8.18
CA GLU A 108 12.17 -1.29 -9.57
C GLU A 108 10.65 -1.08 -9.75
N TYR A 109 9.86 -1.58 -8.80
CA TYR A 109 8.40 -1.46 -8.78
C TYR A 109 7.91 -0.13 -8.18
#